data_AF-A0A6B8RQP8-F1
#
_entry.id   AF-A0A6B8RQP8-F1
#
_cell.length_a   1.000
_cell.length_b   1.000
_cell.length_c   1.000
_cell.angle_alpha   90.00
_cell.angle_beta   90.00
_cell.angle_gamma   90.00
#
_symmetry.space_group_name_H-M   'P 1'
#
loop_
_entity.id
_entity.type
_entity.pdbx_description
1 polymer ?
#
loop_
_entity_poly.entity_id
_entity_poly.type
_entity_poly.pdbx_seq_one_letter_code
_entity_poly.pdbx_strand_id
1 'polypeptide(L)'
;MSVAALRRQSKLYINKQVKITAKNGIIYTGKITKVDGKKLYLKVSSANDGKKVHTSFLPFVLPLVLFDLLVIALLETGPRRFI
;
A
#
# COMPACT_ATOMS: atom_id res chain seq x y z
N MET A 1 -19.57 -14.19 -18.43
CA MET A 1 -18.55 -15.15 -18.92
C MET A 1 -18.66 -16.45 -18.17
N SER A 2 -18.71 -17.60 -18.85
CA SER A 2 -18.78 -18.91 -18.21
C SER A 2 -17.46 -19.29 -17.53
N VAL A 3 -17.53 -19.90 -16.34
CA VAL A 3 -16.36 -20.37 -15.56
C VAL A 3 -15.48 -21.33 -16.36
N ALA A 4 -16.10 -22.11 -17.26
CA ALA A 4 -15.38 -23.03 -18.15
C ALA A 4 -14.50 -22.30 -19.17
N ALA A 5 -14.99 -21.18 -19.73
CA ALA A 5 -14.24 -20.37 -20.67
C ALA A 5 -13.06 -19.67 -19.98
N LEU A 6 -13.29 -19.11 -18.79
CA LEU A 6 -12.24 -18.49 -17.98
C LEU A 6 -11.14 -19.49 -17.64
N ARG A 7 -11.50 -20.72 -17.24
CA ARG A 7 -10.53 -21.79 -16.96
C ARG A 7 -9.68 -22.14 -18.17
N ARG A 8 -10.29 -22.27 -19.36
CA ARG A 8 -9.55 -22.55 -20.60
C ARG A 8 -8.57 -21.42 -20.91
N GLN A 9 -8.99 -20.17 -20.75
CA GLN A 9 -8.14 -19.01 -20.95
C GLN A 9 -6.99 -18.97 -19.93
N SER A 10 -7.24 -19.21 -18.64
CA SER A 10 -6.20 -19.24 -17.61
C SER A 10 -5.15 -20.34 -17.84
N LYS A 11 -5.53 -21.48 -18.43
CA LYS A 11 -4.58 -22.55 -18.77
C LYS A 11 -3.53 -22.11 -19.79
N LEU A 12 -3.84 -21.17 -20.68
CA LEU A 12 -2.90 -20.63 -21.68
C LEU A 12 -1.76 -19.83 -21.04
N TYR A 13 -1.96 -19.36 -19.80
CA TYR A 13 -0.98 -18.58 -19.05
C TYR A 13 -0.24 -19.40 -17.99
N ILE A 14 -0.40 -20.74 -17.97
CA ILE A 14 0.42 -21.61 -17.13
C ILE A 14 1.90 -21.40 -17.50
N ASN A 15 2.75 -21.35 -16.50
CA ASN A 15 4.17 -21.05 -16.62
C ASN A 15 4.52 -19.67 -17.21
N LYS A 16 3.56 -18.74 -17.28
CA LYS A 16 3.85 -17.34 -17.63
C LYS A 16 3.87 -16.46 -16.38
N GLN A 17 4.66 -15.38 -16.47
CA GLN A 17 4.64 -14.31 -15.48
C GLN A 17 3.34 -13.53 -15.63
N VAL A 18 2.58 -13.36 -14.56
CA VAL A 18 1.30 -12.66 -14.55
C VAL A 18 1.20 -11.73 -13.34
N LYS A 19 0.39 -10.70 -13.49
CA LYS A 19 -0.03 -9.78 -12.43
C LYS A 19 -1.51 -10.03 -12.15
N ILE A 20 -1.86 -10.37 -10.91
CA ILE A 20 -3.22 -10.69 -10.48
C ILE A 20 -3.66 -9.68 -9.43
N THR A 21 -4.75 -8.98 -9.69
CA THR A 21 -5.42 -8.13 -8.70
C THR A 21 -6.50 -8.95 -8.01
N ALA A 22 -6.32 -9.19 -6.70
CA ALA A 22 -7.32 -9.86 -5.90
C ALA A 22 -8.47 -8.91 -5.56
N LYS A 23 -9.63 -9.46 -5.18
CA LYS A 23 -10.83 -8.67 -4.83
C LYS A 23 -10.62 -7.70 -3.67
N ASN A 24 -9.65 -7.99 -2.80
CA ASN A 24 -9.24 -7.14 -1.69
C ASN A 24 -8.27 -6.01 -2.10
N GLY A 25 -7.95 -5.87 -3.39
CA GLY A 25 -7.03 -4.85 -3.91
C GLY A 25 -5.55 -5.24 -3.85
N ILE A 26 -5.20 -6.39 -3.24
CA ILE A 26 -3.81 -6.85 -3.20
C ILE A 26 -3.40 -7.31 -4.60
N ILE A 27 -2.23 -6.86 -5.03
CA ILE A 27 -1.65 -7.23 -6.32
C ILE A 27 -0.58 -8.29 -6.10
N TYR A 28 -0.80 -9.47 -6.67
CA TYR A 28 0.17 -10.55 -6.67
C TYR A 28 0.86 -10.64 -8.03
N THR A 29 2.19 -10.59 -8.03
CA THR A 29 3.00 -10.79 -9.23
C THR A 29 3.74 -12.10 -9.09
N GLY A 30 3.62 -12.99 -10.08
CA GLY A 30 4.19 -14.33 -9.98
C GLY A 30 3.99 -15.18 -11.23
N LYS A 31 4.30 -16.48 -11.11
CA LYS A 31 4.17 -17.46 -12.19
C LYS A 31 3.02 -18.43 -11.88
N ILE A 32 2.10 -18.64 -12.82
CA ILE A 32 1.01 -19.61 -12.63
C ILE A 32 1.59 -21.02 -12.68
N THR A 33 1.45 -21.78 -11.60
CA THR A 33 1.98 -23.16 -11.52
C THR A 33 0.93 -24.20 -11.83
N LYS A 34 -0.32 -23.99 -11.40
CA LYS A 34 -1.40 -24.96 -11.58
C LYS A 34 -2.76 -24.26 -11.61
N VAL A 35 -3.68 -24.80 -12.40
CA VAL A 35 -5.10 -24.40 -12.40
C VAL A 35 -5.96 -25.63 -12.12
N ASP A 36 -6.61 -25.66 -10.95
CA ASP A 36 -7.37 -26.80 -10.47
C ASP A 36 -8.81 -26.41 -10.14
N GLY A 37 -9.78 -26.98 -10.85
CA GLY A 37 -11.19 -26.65 -10.68
C GLY A 37 -11.47 -25.14 -10.77
N LYS A 38 -11.77 -24.54 -9.61
CA LYS A 38 -12.03 -23.11 -9.41
C LYS A 38 -10.87 -22.35 -8.74
N LYS A 39 -9.75 -23.02 -8.47
CA LYS A 39 -8.57 -22.48 -7.79
C LYS A 39 -7.40 -22.34 -8.77
N LEU A 40 -6.63 -21.28 -8.63
CA LEU A 40 -5.41 -21.02 -9.39
C LEU A 40 -4.25 -20.86 -8.42
N TYR A 41 -3.18 -21.61 -8.65
CA TYR A 41 -1.98 -21.60 -7.84
C TYR A 41 -0.94 -20.71 -8.52
N LEU A 42 -0.41 -19.76 -7.75
CA LEU A 42 0.59 -18.79 -8.18
C LEU A 42 1.84 -18.97 -7.32
N LYS A 43 3.00 -19.14 -7.96
CA LYS A 43 4.29 -18.94 -7.28
C LYS A 43 4.53 -17.44 -7.22
N VAL A 44 4.28 -16.85 -6.05
CA VAL A 44 4.38 -15.40 -5.83
C VAL A 44 5.86 -15.01 -5.79
N SER A 45 6.23 -14.04 -6.63
CA SER A 45 7.56 -13.41 -6.59
C SER A 45 7.53 -12.10 -5.81
N SER A 46 6.40 -11.39 -5.87
CA SER A 46 6.18 -10.17 -5.11
C SER A 46 4.69 -9.98 -4.85
N ALA A 47 4.35 -9.56 -3.63
CA ALA A 47 3.02 -9.16 -3.24
C ALA A 47 3.06 -7.67 -2.91
N ASN A 48 2.33 -6.86 -3.68
CA ASN A 48 2.11 -5.46 -3.33
C ASN A 48 0.75 -5.39 -2.62
N ASP A 49 0.82 -5.44 -1.30
CA ASP A 49 -0.28 -5.01 -0.46
C ASP A 49 -0.28 -3.47 -0.55
N GLY A 50 -1.26 -2.87 -1.22
CA GLY A 50 -1.33 -1.43 -1.51
C GLY A 50 -1.30 -0.52 -0.27
N LYS A 51 -1.13 -1.10 0.93
CA LYS A 51 -0.92 -0.48 2.23
C LYS A 51 0.54 -0.16 2.54
N LYS A 52 1.36 0.21 1.56
CA LYS A 52 2.54 1.05 1.85
C LYS A 52 2.06 2.48 2.10
N VAL A 53 1.26 2.65 3.16
CA VAL A 53 1.07 3.97 3.75
C VAL A 53 2.43 4.28 4.33
N HIS A 54 3.21 5.09 3.63
CA HIS A 54 4.21 5.89 4.29
C HIS A 54 3.43 6.74 5.28
N THR A 55 3.21 6.21 6.48
CA THR A 55 3.06 7.03 7.66
C THR A 55 4.43 7.66 7.86
N SER A 56 4.76 8.61 6.99
CA SER A 56 5.53 9.75 7.42
C SER A 56 4.72 10.22 8.63
N PHE A 57 5.15 9.84 9.84
CA PHE A 57 4.63 10.35 11.10
C PHE A 57 5.00 11.84 11.27
N LEU A 58 5.77 12.38 10.31
CA LEU A 58 6.23 13.75 10.23
C LEU A 58 5.13 14.81 10.09
N PRO A 59 4.09 14.72 9.23
CA PRO A 59 3.13 15.80 9.05
C PRO A 59 2.18 15.96 10.24
N PHE A 60 2.11 14.99 11.16
CA PHE A 60 1.32 15.11 12.39
C PHE A 60 2.16 15.40 13.63
N VAL A 61 3.36 14.82 13.76
CA VAL A 61 4.23 15.11 14.92
C VAL A 61 4.94 16.46 14.78
N LEU A 62 5.36 16.83 13.57
CA LEU A 62 6.12 18.07 13.32
C LEU A 62 5.32 19.33 13.68
N PRO A 63 4.02 19.48 13.33
CA PRO A 63 3.26 20.67 13.71
C PRO A 63 3.05 20.81 15.21
N LEU A 64 2.86 19.70 15.95
CA LEU A 64 2.69 19.76 17.41
C LEU A 64 3.95 20.27 18.10
N VAL A 65 5.13 19.76 17.73
CA VAL A 65 6.41 20.19 18.32
C VAL A 65 6.76 21.61 17.91
N LEU A 66 6.53 22.01 16.65
CA LEU A 66 6.76 23.38 16.19
C LEU A 66 5.83 24.39 16.89
N PHE A 67 4.56 24.03 17.10
CA PHE A 67 3.61 24.87 17.82
C PHE A 67 4.03 25.05 19.29
N ASP A 68 4.43 23.98 19.95
CA ASP A 68 4.85 24.03 21.36
C ASP A 68 6.11 24.91 21.54
N LEU A 69 7.11 24.74 20.68
CA LEU A 69 8.30 25.59 20.64
C LEU A 69 7.97 27.06 20.33
N LEU A 70 7.02 27.32 19.45
CA LEU A 70 6.57 28.68 19.12
C LEU A 70 5.89 29.34 20.30
N VAL A 71 5.04 28.61 21.04
CA VAL A 71 4.35 29.12 22.23
C VAL A 71 5.35 29.49 23.32
N ILE A 72 6.35 28.65 23.57
CA ILE A 72 7.42 28.93 24.55
C ILE A 72 8.23 30.15 24.09
N ALA A 73 8.65 30.21 22.82
CA ALA A 73 9.40 31.35 22.29
C ALA A 73 8.61 32.66 22.37
N LEU A 74 7.30 32.63 22.09
CA LEU A 74 6.43 33.80 22.17
C LEU A 74 6.16 34.22 23.62
N LEU A 75 6.06 33.26 24.54
CA LEU A 75 5.87 33.50 25.97
C LEU A 75 7.14 34.07 26.61
N GLU A 76 8.30 33.55 26.24
CA GLU A 76 9.61 34.03 26.71
C GLU A 76 9.97 35.39 26.10
N THR A 77 9.49 35.68 24.89
CA THR A 77 9.58 37.00 24.23
C THR A 77 8.41 37.92 24.61
N GLY A 78 7.90 37.84 25.84
CA GLY A 78 6.81 38.71 26.34
C GLY A 78 7.00 40.18 25.95
N PRO A 79 5.90 40.94 25.75
CA PRO A 79 5.96 42.26 25.10
C PRO A 79 7.01 43.10 25.78
N ARG A 80 8.14 43.33 25.10
CA ARG A 80 9.11 44.33 25.52
C ARG A 80 8.30 45.61 25.61
N ARG A 81 8.01 46.05 26.84
CA ARG A 81 7.58 47.41 27.12
C ARG A 81 8.72 48.29 26.62
N PHE A 82 8.60 48.74 25.39
CA PHE A 82 9.35 49.87 24.87
C PHE A 82 8.84 51.07 25.66
N ILE A 83 9.56 51.37 26.74
CA ILE A 83 9.57 52.68 27.39
C ILE A 83 10.68 53.48 26.72
#